data_AF-A0A4Y2SVF6-F1
#
_entry.id   AF-A0A4Y2SVF6-F1
#
_cell.length_a   1.000
_cell.length_b   1.000
_cell.length_c   1.000
_cell.angle_alpha   90.00
_cell.angle_beta   90.00
_cell.angle_gamma   90.00
#
_symmetry.space_group_name_H-M   'P 1'
#
loop_
_entity.id
_entity.type
_entity.pdbx_description
1 polymer ?
#
loop_
_entity_poly.entity_id
_entity_poly.type
_entity_poly.pdbx_seq_one_letter_code
_entity_poly.pdbx_strand_id
1 'polypeptide(L)'
;MRHPLWGPEVSYHRSSDEGLPFVDFIIKHRLNIWNDPNSDPTFHTSRVQTWIDVTVASAVLDFAAHTWHVTTRTLSDHNYLKYNLGELDVTERVPRYT
;
A
#
# COMPACT_ATOMS: atom_id res chain seq x y z
N MET A 1 -3.69 -3.59 -11.77
CA MET A 1 -2.63 -3.85 -10.78
C MET A 1 -3.25 -4.46 -9.52
N ARG A 2 -3.00 -5.75 -9.28
CA ARG A 2 -3.54 -6.50 -8.14
C ARG A 2 -2.49 -7.48 -7.66
N HIS A 3 -2.31 -7.61 -6.35
CA HIS A 3 -1.38 -8.60 -5.79
C HIS A 3 -1.72 -8.88 -4.31
N PRO A 4 -1.52 -10.12 -3.81
CA PRO A 4 -1.77 -10.47 -2.40
C PRO A 4 -0.96 -9.68 -1.36
N LEU A 5 0.04 -8.91 -1.80
CA LEU A 5 0.88 -8.11 -0.89
C LEU A 5 0.20 -6.82 -0.40
N TRP A 6 -0.83 -6.32 -1.09
CA TRP A 6 -1.49 -5.05 -0.74
C TRP A 6 -3.02 -5.08 -0.84
N GLY A 7 -3.58 -6.26 -1.07
CA GLY A 7 -5.02 -6.48 -1.10
C GLY A 7 -5.34 -7.97 -1.06
N PRO A 8 -6.60 -8.33 -0.80
CA PRO A 8 -7.01 -9.70 -0.57
C PRO A 8 -6.99 -10.53 -1.86
N GLU A 9 -6.91 -11.83 -1.68
CA GLU A 9 -7.10 -12.78 -2.77
C GLU A 9 -8.60 -12.92 -3.08
N VAL A 10 -9.01 -12.40 -4.24
CA VAL A 10 -10.40 -12.41 -4.75
C VAL A 10 -10.50 -13.31 -5.99
N SER A 11 -11.54 -14.11 -6.12
CA SER A 11 -11.66 -15.15 -7.17
C SER A 11 -11.94 -14.63 -8.60
N TYR A 12 -11.83 -13.32 -8.86
CA TYR A 12 -12.14 -12.74 -10.16
C TYR A 12 -11.18 -13.17 -11.28
N HIS A 13 -11.75 -13.42 -12.46
CA HIS A 13 -11.14 -13.97 -13.69
C HIS A 13 -10.04 -13.14 -14.38
N ARG A 14 -9.48 -12.08 -13.76
CA ARG A 14 -8.35 -11.33 -14.33
C ARG A 14 -7.03 -11.82 -13.72
N SER A 15 -6.06 -12.13 -14.58
CA SER A 15 -4.74 -12.63 -14.18
C SER A 15 -4.08 -11.72 -13.14
N SER A 16 -3.46 -12.35 -12.14
CA SER A 16 -2.70 -11.70 -11.06
C SER A 16 -1.43 -10.98 -11.54
N ASP A 17 -1.00 -11.25 -12.77
CA ASP A 17 0.35 -10.93 -13.22
C ASP A 17 0.55 -9.44 -13.53
N GLU A 18 -0.53 -8.65 -13.59
CA GLU A 18 -0.44 -7.19 -13.70
C GLU A 18 0.31 -6.54 -12.52
N GLY A 19 0.40 -7.21 -11.37
CA GLY A 19 1.13 -6.73 -10.20
C GLY A 19 2.64 -6.92 -10.27
N LEU A 20 3.14 -7.84 -11.11
CA LEU A 20 4.53 -8.31 -11.06
C LEU A 20 5.57 -7.20 -11.34
N PRO A 21 5.42 -6.34 -12.37
CA PRO A 21 6.40 -5.28 -12.61
C PRO A 21 6.50 -4.28 -11.45
N PHE A 22 5.40 -4.05 -10.74
CA PHE A 22 5.41 -3.20 -9.54
C PHE A 22 6.08 -3.90 -8.37
N VAL A 23 5.85 -5.21 -8.16
CA VAL A 23 6.59 -6.00 -7.16
C VAL A 23 8.09 -5.95 -7.41
N ASP A 24 8.53 -6.11 -8.66
CA ASP A 24 9.95 -6.02 -9.03
C ASP A 24 10.53 -4.64 -8.67
N PHE A 25 9.77 -3.57 -8.90
CA PHE A 25 10.15 -2.21 -8.50
C PHE A 25 10.30 -2.10 -6.98
N ILE A 26 9.33 -2.60 -6.20
CA ILE A 26 9.38 -2.58 -4.73
C ILE A 26 10.61 -3.31 -4.21
N ILE A 27 10.91 -4.51 -4.73
CA ILE A 27 12.08 -5.30 -4.33
C ILE A 27 13.37 -4.58 -4.71
N LYS A 28 13.47 -4.09 -5.96
CA LYS A 28 14.66 -3.38 -6.47
C LYS A 28 15.00 -2.16 -5.63
N HIS A 29 13.99 -1.43 -5.17
CA HIS A 29 14.15 -0.20 -4.40
C HIS A 29 14.07 -0.41 -2.88
N ARG A 30 13.96 -1.66 -2.41
CA ARG A 30 13.89 -2.04 -0.98
C ARG A 30 12.82 -1.25 -0.23
N LEU A 31 11.63 -1.17 -0.83
CA LEU A 31 10.47 -0.53 -0.23
C LEU A 31 9.62 -1.57 0.51
N ASN A 32 9.01 -1.14 1.61
CA ASN A 32 8.07 -1.92 2.39
C ASN A 32 6.64 -1.48 2.04
N ILE A 33 5.75 -2.44 1.84
CA ILE A 33 4.33 -2.18 1.57
C ILE A 33 3.61 -2.05 2.91
N TRP A 34 2.86 -0.96 3.09
CA TRP A 34 2.14 -0.66 4.33
C TRP A 34 0.66 -1.06 4.30
N ASN A 35 0.12 -1.35 3.13
CA ASN A 35 -1.27 -1.79 3.00
C ASN A 35 -1.52 -3.03 3.86
N ASP A 36 -2.61 -3.01 4.63
CA ASP A 36 -3.16 -4.24 5.22
C ASP A 36 -3.78 -5.08 4.09
N PRO A 37 -3.29 -6.30 3.83
CA PRO A 37 -3.85 -7.17 2.80
C PRO A 37 -5.31 -7.56 3.05
N ASN A 38 -5.83 -7.37 4.27
CA ASN A 38 -7.21 -7.66 4.64
C ASN A 38 -8.09 -6.40 4.73
N SER A 39 -7.61 -5.25 4.25
CA SER A 39 -8.35 -3.99 4.30
C SER A 39 -9.59 -3.95 3.40
N ASP A 40 -10.48 -3.00 3.71
CA ASP A 40 -11.53 -2.58 2.80
C ASP A 40 -10.96 -2.12 1.43
N PRO A 41 -11.73 -2.17 0.34
CA PRO A 41 -11.26 -1.75 -0.99
C PRO A 41 -10.78 -0.29 -1.01
N THR A 42 -9.66 -0.02 -1.65
CA THR A 42 -9.18 1.36 -1.84
C THR A 42 -9.94 2.10 -2.94
N PHE A 43 -10.52 1.34 -3.88
CA PHE A 43 -11.42 1.83 -4.90
C PHE A 43 -12.73 1.04 -4.90
N HIS A 44 -13.86 1.74 -4.85
CA HIS A 44 -15.18 1.17 -4.81
C HIS A 44 -16.16 1.97 -5.65
N THR A 45 -16.76 1.31 -6.64
CA THR A 45 -17.91 1.79 -7.40
C THR A 45 -19.09 0.85 -7.14
N SER A 46 -20.28 1.19 -7.62
CA SER A 46 -21.43 0.29 -7.55
C SER A 46 -21.26 -1.06 -8.28
N ARG A 47 -20.18 -1.24 -9.07
CA ARG A 47 -19.92 -2.44 -9.89
C ARG A 47 -18.62 -3.15 -9.55
N VAL A 48 -17.66 -2.46 -8.98
CA VAL A 48 -16.27 -2.91 -8.85
C VAL A 48 -15.70 -2.50 -7.50
N GLN A 49 -15.00 -3.43 -6.87
CA GLN A 49 -14.19 -3.21 -5.67
C GLN A 49 -12.77 -3.68 -5.94
N THR A 50 -11.78 -2.80 -5.79
CA THR A 50 -10.37 -3.11 -6.06
C THR A 50 -9.41 -2.41 -5.10
N TRP A 51 -8.19 -2.93 -5.01
CA TRP A 51 -7.08 -2.43 -4.19
C TRP A 51 -5.96 -1.94 -5.09
N ILE A 52 -6.17 -0.79 -5.73
CA ILE A 52 -5.24 -0.21 -6.73
C ILE A 52 -4.35 0.88 -6.15
N ASP A 53 -4.76 1.51 -5.06
CA ASP A 53 -3.94 2.48 -4.33
C ASP A 53 -3.03 1.77 -3.30
N VAL A 54 -1.72 1.96 -3.44
CA VAL A 54 -0.70 1.29 -2.60
C VAL A 54 0.17 2.32 -1.88
N THR A 55 0.33 2.16 -0.58
CA THR A 55 1.23 2.92 0.28
C THR A 55 2.52 2.13 0.49
N VAL A 56 3.65 2.75 0.20
CA VAL A 56 4.97 2.14 0.37
C VAL A 56 5.91 3.10 1.07
N ALA A 57 6.82 2.55 1.87
CA ALA A 57 7.79 3.31 2.64
C ALA A 57 9.20 2.75 2.47
N SER A 58 10.21 3.59 2.72
CA SER A 58 11.57 3.07 2.90
C SER A 58 11.66 2.28 4.21
N ALA A 59 12.61 1.34 4.30
CA ALA A 59 12.86 0.59 5.53
C ALA A 59 13.15 1.50 6.76
N VAL A 60 13.68 2.70 6.52
CA VAL A 60 13.95 3.68 7.57
C VAL A 60 12.66 4.25 8.16
N LEU A 61 11.68 4.57 7.30
CA LEU A 61 10.39 5.10 7.72
C LEU A 61 9.48 3.99 8.29
N ASP A 62 9.57 2.78 7.75
CA ASP A 62 8.88 1.58 8.25
C ASP A 62 9.23 1.25 9.71
N PHE A 63 10.46 1.58 10.14
CA PHE A 63 10.87 1.43 11.53
C PHE A 63 10.12 2.36 12.49
N ALA A 64 9.69 3.54 12.02
CA ALA A 64 8.83 4.39 12.82
C ALA A 64 7.44 3.73 12.84
N ALA A 65 7.09 3.14 13.99
CA ALA A 65 5.82 2.43 14.18
C ALA A 65 4.66 3.20 13.53
N HIS A 66 3.97 2.53 12.59
CA HIS A 66 2.94 3.14 11.79
C HIS A 66 1.60 2.44 12.01
N THR A 67 0.51 3.17 11.78
CA THR A 67 -0.81 2.59 11.53
C THR A 67 -1.18 2.85 10.09
N TRP A 68 -2.01 1.99 9.52
CA TRP A 68 -2.54 2.16 8.18
C TRP A 68 -3.95 1.59 8.13
N HIS A 69 -4.90 2.34 7.58
CA HIS A 69 -6.26 1.84 7.33
C HIS A 69 -6.95 2.62 6.22
N VAL A 70 -7.99 2.00 5.66
CA VAL A 70 -8.88 2.58 4.67
C VAL A 70 -10.08 3.20 5.38
N THR A 71 -10.46 4.42 4.99
CA THR A 71 -11.72 5.04 5.41
C THR A 71 -12.72 4.98 4.26
N THR A 72 -13.77 4.19 4.43
CA THR A 72 -14.80 3.96 3.41
C THR A 72 -15.93 5.01 3.47
N ARG A 73 -16.85 4.95 2.50
CA ARG A 73 -18.03 5.84 2.38
C ARG A 73 -17.64 7.30 2.13
N THR A 74 -16.59 7.50 1.34
CA THR A 74 -16.20 8.82 0.84
C THR A 74 -17.15 9.26 -0.27
N LEU A 75 -17.04 10.52 -0.69
CA LEU A 75 -17.81 11.05 -1.84
C LEU A 75 -17.16 10.75 -3.20
N SER A 76 -16.08 9.97 -3.21
CA SER A 76 -15.31 9.57 -4.39
C SER A 76 -15.38 8.05 -4.55
N ASP A 77 -15.15 7.55 -5.76
CA ASP A 77 -14.93 6.12 -5.97
C ASP A 77 -13.62 5.65 -5.30
N HIS A 78 -12.68 6.57 -5.03
CA HIS A 78 -11.50 6.28 -4.19
C HIS A 78 -11.79 6.54 -2.71
N ASN A 79 -11.50 5.53 -1.89
CA ASN A 79 -11.53 5.64 -0.44
C ASN A 79 -10.24 6.28 0.08
N TYR A 80 -10.31 6.96 1.23
CA TYR A 80 -9.14 7.62 1.80
C TYR A 80 -8.22 6.61 2.48
N LEU A 81 -6.91 6.77 2.26
CA LEU A 81 -5.87 6.05 3.00
C LEU A 81 -5.41 6.93 4.15
N LYS A 82 -5.50 6.41 5.37
CA LYS A 82 -5.05 7.11 6.57
C LYS A 82 -3.94 6.34 7.25
N TYR A 83 -2.84 7.02 7.49
CA TYR A 83 -1.69 6.48 8.19
C TYR A 83 -1.06 7.54 9.09
N ASN A 84 -0.20 7.10 10.00
CA ASN A 84 0.68 7.99 10.76
C ASN A 84 2.14 7.61 10.44
N LEU A 85 3.05 8.57 10.57
CA LEU A 85 4.48 8.40 10.28
C LEU A 85 5.30 8.08 11.55
N GLY A 86 4.64 7.74 12.65
CA GLY A 86 5.23 7.67 13.98
C GLY A 86 5.69 9.04 14.51
N GLU A 87 6.30 9.02 15.69
CA GLU A 87 6.88 10.20 16.35
C GLU A 87 8.42 10.22 16.30
N LEU A 88 9.03 9.13 15.82
CA LEU A 88 10.49 9.00 15.76
C LEU A 88 11.04 9.84 14.62
N ASP A 89 12.01 10.71 14.92
CA ASP A 89 12.84 11.33 13.90
C ASP A 89 13.78 10.27 13.31
N VAL A 90 13.53 9.92 12.04
CA VAL A 90 14.28 8.90 11.32
C VAL A 90 15.31 9.49 10.35
N THR A 91 15.50 10.82 10.35
CA THR A 91 16.42 11.50 9.42
C THR A 91 17.88 11.08 9.61
N GLU A 92 18.27 10.74 10.83
CA GLU A 92 19.61 10.24 11.16
C GLU A 92 19.89 8.84 10.58
N ARG A 93 18.82 8.08 10.30
CA ARG A 93 18.91 6.72 9.74
C ARG A 93 18.90 6.69 8.22
N VAL A 94 18.62 7.83 7.57
CA VAL A 94 18.68 7.94 6.11
C VAL A 94 20.14 7.84 5.68
N PRO A 95 20.51 6.84 4.84
CA PRO A 95 21.86 6.74 4.33
C PRO A 95 22.24 8.02 3.59
N ARG A 96 23.24 8.74 4.11
CA ARG A 96 23.84 9.87 3.40
C ARG A 96 24.91 9.30 2.49
N TYR A 97 24.61 9.22 1.20
CA TYR A 97 25.64 8.97 0.20
C TYR A 97 26.45 10.27 0.06
N THR A 98 27.51 10.38 0.84
CA THR A 98 28.56 11.40 0.70
C THR A 98 29.56 10.98 -0.37
#